data_AF-A0A2Z3HZK6-F1
#
_entry.id   AF-A0A2Z3HZK6-F1
#
_cell.length_a   1.000
_cell.length_b   1.000
_cell.length_c   1.000
_cell.angle_alpha   90.00
_cell.angle_beta   90.00
_cell.angle_gamma   90.00
#
_symmetry.space_group_name_H-M   'P 1'
#
loop_
_entity.id
_entity.type
_entity.pdbx_description
1 polymer ?
#
loop_
_entity_poly.entity_id
_entity_poly.type
_entity_poly.pdbx_seq_one_letter_code
_entity_poly.pdbx_strand_id
1 'polypeptide(L)'
;MINNLVCVKYVGIRILEGFSLKLEKIVIKNYRLLRNIDVSLENELSLIIGKNNTGKTSFLNILKLFIGGKNAASMSYDDFSCMLKDQLYDYVCGSNTQDFLKGSCYN
;
A
#
# COMPACT_ATOMS: atom_id res chain seq x y z
N MET A 1 -1.19 -8.65 -16.37
CA MET A 1 -0.29 -8.75 -15.20
C MET A 1 -0.22 -7.50 -14.31
N ILE A 2 -0.91 -6.40 -14.64
CA ILE A 2 -0.81 -5.08 -13.95
C ILE A 2 -1.73 -4.97 -12.71
N ASN A 3 -2.71 -5.86 -12.54
CA ASN A 3 -3.75 -5.80 -11.50
C ASN A 3 -3.27 -6.05 -10.04
N ASN A 4 -1.96 -6.08 -9.78
CA ASN A 4 -1.36 -6.39 -8.47
C ASN A 4 -0.48 -5.27 -7.90
N LEU A 5 -0.40 -4.10 -8.54
CA LEU A 5 0.62 -3.09 -8.23
C LEU A 5 0.43 -2.41 -6.86
N VAL A 6 -0.80 -2.22 -6.41
CA VAL A 6 -1.14 -1.92 -5.01
C VAL A 6 -2.42 -2.66 -4.68
N CYS A 7 -2.33 -3.66 -3.79
CA CYS A 7 -3.45 -4.53 -3.47
C CYS A 7 -3.81 -4.37 -1.99
N VAL A 8 -4.78 -3.51 -1.69
CA VAL A 8 -5.51 -3.59 -0.41
C VAL A 8 -6.70 -4.51 -0.62
N LYS A 9 -6.56 -5.77 -0.22
CA LYS A 9 -7.69 -6.69 -0.20
C LYS A 9 -8.59 -6.35 0.98
N TYR A 10 -9.80 -5.92 0.68
CA TYR A 10 -10.87 -5.86 1.65
C TYR A 10 -11.28 -7.30 2.01
N VAL A 11 -11.25 -7.65 3.31
CA VAL A 11 -11.75 -8.92 3.82
C VAL A 11 -12.74 -8.62 4.94
N GLY A 12 -14.01 -8.96 4.70
CA GLY A 12 -15.03 -9.21 5.72
C GLY A 12 -16.06 -8.10 5.96
N ILE A 13 -17.12 -8.02 5.12
CA ILE A 13 -18.41 -7.48 5.56
C ILE A 13 -19.15 -8.63 6.24
N ARG A 14 -19.39 -8.55 7.56
CA ARG A 14 -20.34 -9.42 8.26
C ARG A 14 -21.56 -8.61 8.65
N ILE A 15 -22.70 -8.91 8.03
CA ILE A 15 -24.00 -8.33 8.38
C ILE A 15 -24.62 -9.24 9.44
N LEU A 16 -24.61 -8.79 10.70
CA LEU A 16 -25.40 -9.39 11.78
C LEU A 16 -26.04 -8.20 12.51
N GLU A 17 -27.35 -8.03 12.30
CA GLU A 17 -28.20 -6.97 12.89
C GLU A 17 -27.54 -5.60 13.09
N GLY A 18 -27.36 -4.86 11.98
CA GLY A 18 -26.80 -3.51 11.96
C GLY A 18 -25.70 -3.35 10.90
N PHE A 19 -25.64 -2.18 10.26
CA PHE A 19 -24.58 -1.85 9.29
C PHE A 19 -23.31 -1.40 10.02
N SER A 20 -22.50 -2.35 10.52
CA SER A 20 -21.16 -2.05 11.02
C SER A 20 -20.09 -2.56 10.07
N LEU A 21 -19.26 -1.64 9.57
CA LEU A 21 -18.10 -1.97 8.74
C LEU A 21 -16.96 -2.42 9.64
N LYS A 22 -16.46 -3.64 9.44
CA LYS A 22 -15.29 -4.15 10.13
C LYS A 22 -14.14 -4.35 9.13
N LEU A 23 -12.93 -3.97 9.53
CA LEU A 23 -11.70 -4.27 8.80
C LEU A 23 -10.99 -5.40 9.53
N GLU A 24 -10.81 -6.55 8.88
CA GLU A 24 -10.15 -7.70 9.51
C GLU A 24 -8.66 -7.77 9.17
N LYS A 25 -8.31 -7.36 7.94
CA LYS A 25 -6.96 -7.54 7.43
C LYS A 25 -6.59 -6.45 6.44
N ILE A 26 -5.34 -6.00 6.52
CA ILE A 26 -4.73 -5.04 5.61
C ILE A 26 -3.48 -5.67 5.01
N VAL A 27 -3.46 -5.78 3.69
CA VAL A 27 -2.27 -6.14 2.93
C VAL A 27 -1.85 -4.93 2.13
N ILE A 28 -0.58 -4.58 2.17
CA ILE A 28 -0.02 -3.43 1.42
C ILE A 28 1.18 -3.94 0.66
N LYS A 29 1.21 -3.63 -0.63
CA LYS A 29 2.33 -3.93 -1.51
C LYS A 29 2.76 -2.68 -2.25
N ASN A 30 4.07 -2.48 -2.32
CA ASN A 30 4.72 -1.45 -3.13
C ASN A 30 4.21 0.00 -2.94
N TYR A 31 3.83 0.37 -1.72
CA TYR A 31 3.37 1.73 -1.40
C TYR A 31 4.43 2.47 -0.58
N ARG A 32 5.08 3.48 -1.17
CA ARG A 32 6.18 4.25 -0.57
C ARG A 32 7.22 3.30 0.05
N LEU A 33 7.47 3.39 1.36
CA LEU A 33 8.39 2.49 2.09
C LEU A 33 7.77 1.13 2.44
N LEU A 34 6.45 0.99 2.37
CA LEU A 34 5.71 -0.23 2.71
C LEU A 34 5.71 -1.18 1.51
N ARG A 35 6.72 -2.05 1.44
CA ARG A 35 6.92 -2.96 0.30
C ARG A 35 6.04 -4.20 0.35
N ASN A 36 5.95 -4.86 1.52
CA ASN A 36 5.15 -6.06 1.76
C ASN A 36 4.72 -6.08 3.23
N ILE A 37 3.55 -5.51 3.51
CA ILE A 37 2.95 -5.51 4.85
C ILE A 37 1.71 -6.40 4.82
N ASP A 38 1.56 -7.21 5.85
CA ASP A 38 0.41 -8.06 6.11
C ASP A 38 0.06 -7.91 7.59
N VAL A 39 -1.06 -7.27 7.89
CA VAL A 39 -1.50 -6.94 9.25
C VAL A 39 -2.95 -7.39 9.43
N SER A 40 -3.18 -8.23 10.43
CA SER A 40 -4.50 -8.50 10.97
C SER A 40 -4.86 -7.42 11.99
N LEU A 41 -6.11 -6.94 11.95
CA LEU A 41 -6.60 -5.95 12.89
C LEU A 41 -7.37 -6.64 14.02
N GLU A 42 -7.15 -6.15 15.24
CA GLU A 42 -7.85 -6.58 16.44
C GLU A 42 -9.25 -5.97 16.53
N ASN A 43 -10.14 -6.63 17.26
CA ASN A 43 -11.54 -6.24 17.39
C ASN A 43 -11.75 -4.94 18.17
N GLU A 44 -10.91 -4.67 19.17
CA GLU A 44 -11.09 -3.56 20.11
C GLU A 44 -10.13 -2.40 19.83
N LEU A 45 -8.82 -2.69 19.73
CA LEU A 45 -7.79 -1.68 19.46
C LEU A 45 -6.63 -2.29 18.69
N SER A 46 -6.32 -1.70 17.54
CA SER A 46 -5.09 -1.99 16.79
C SER A 46 -4.10 -0.83 16.97
N LEU A 47 -2.92 -1.13 17.52
CA LEU A 47 -1.90 -0.11 17.80
C LEU A 47 -0.76 -0.16 16.76
N ILE A 48 -0.52 0.96 16.09
CA ILE A 48 0.59 1.11 15.14
C ILE A 48 1.75 1.84 15.81
N ILE A 49 2.83 1.12 16.12
CA ILE A 49 4.04 1.64 16.75
C ILE A 49 5.28 1.43 15.88
N GLY A 50 6.33 2.21 16.14
CA GLY A 50 7.61 2.10 15.43
C GLY A 50 8.38 3.41 15.45
N LYS A 51 9.63 3.39 14.97
CA LYS A 51 10.47 4.60 14.85
C LYS A 51 9.84 5.64 13.92
N ASN A 52 10.29 6.89 14.01
CA ASN A 52 9.88 7.91 13.04
C ASN A 52 10.29 7.47 11.62
N ASN A 53 9.49 7.86 10.65
CA ASN A 53 9.72 7.57 9.23
C ASN A 53 9.64 6.08 8.80
N THR A 54 9.13 5.16 9.64
CA THR A 54 8.96 3.73 9.27
C THR A 54 7.69 3.44 8.48
N GLY A 55 7.01 4.46 7.96
CA GLY A 55 5.81 4.30 7.14
C GLY A 55 4.48 4.30 7.88
N LYS A 56 4.42 4.65 9.17
CA LYS A 56 3.15 4.76 9.94
C LYS A 56 2.15 5.73 9.30
N THR A 57 2.59 6.95 8.97
CA THR A 57 1.75 7.94 8.26
C THR A 57 1.32 7.43 6.88
N SER A 58 2.20 6.68 6.20
CA SER A 58 1.88 6.07 4.90
C SER A 58 0.81 4.99 5.04
N PHE A 59 0.86 4.18 6.10
CA PHE A 59 -0.16 3.19 6.43
C PHE A 59 -1.53 3.86 6.69
N LEU A 60 -1.55 4.95 7.48
CA LEU A 60 -2.77 5.71 7.73
C LEU A 60 -3.34 6.37 6.46
N ASN A 61 -2.48 6.83 5.55
CA ASN A 61 -2.92 7.37 4.26
C ASN A 61 -3.62 6.30 3.42
N ILE A 62 -3.09 5.07 3.39
CA ILE A 62 -3.78 3.95 2.73
C ILE A 62 -5.16 3.74 3.35
N LEU A 63 -5.28 3.71 4.68
CA LEU A 63 -6.59 3.59 5.31
C LEU A 63 -7.57 4.69 4.86
N LYS A 64 -7.10 5.94 4.76
CA LYS A 64 -7.90 7.06 4.24
C LYS A 64 -8.29 6.88 2.77
N LEU A 65 -7.38 6.40 1.92
CA LEU A 65 -7.63 6.11 0.51
C LEU A 65 -8.76 5.09 0.34
N PHE A 66 -8.81 4.05 1.17
CA PHE A 66 -9.76 2.95 1.01
C PHE A 66 -11.06 3.12 1.80
N ILE A 67 -11.05 3.83 2.94
CA ILE A 67 -12.23 4.03 3.79
C ILE A 67 -12.93 5.38 3.47
N GLY A 68 -12.20 6.37 2.96
CA GLY A 68 -12.64 7.78 2.85
C GLY A 68 -13.79 8.08 1.87
N GLY A 69 -14.37 7.09 1.21
CA GLY A 69 -15.54 7.26 0.34
C GLY A 69 -15.31 8.24 -0.82
N LYS A 70 -16.32 9.05 -1.15
CA LYS A 70 -16.30 9.97 -2.32
C LYS A 70 -15.24 11.08 -2.25
N ASN A 71 -14.63 11.30 -1.08
CA ASN A 71 -13.53 12.26 -0.87
C ASN A 71 -12.19 11.55 -0.59
N ALA A 72 -12.08 10.27 -0.92
CA ALA A 72 -10.83 9.55 -0.81
C ALA A 72 -9.75 10.25 -1.63
N ALA A 73 -8.56 10.41 -1.04
CA ALA A 73 -7.42 10.95 -1.76
C ALA A 73 -7.15 10.13 -3.04
N SER A 74 -6.56 10.75 -4.05
CA SER A 74 -6.08 10.01 -5.22
C SER A 74 -4.71 9.43 -4.90
N MET A 75 -4.44 8.25 -5.46
CA MET A 75 -3.08 7.69 -5.48
C MET A 75 -2.30 8.36 -6.61
N SER A 76 -1.09 8.85 -6.30
CA SER A 76 -0.17 9.39 -7.29
C SER A 76 0.89 8.37 -7.67
N TYR A 77 1.56 8.56 -8.82
CA TYR A 77 2.77 7.82 -9.16
C TYR A 77 3.81 7.88 -8.03
N ASP A 78 3.88 9.01 -7.32
CA ASP A 78 4.83 9.19 -6.23
C ASP A 78 4.58 8.29 -5.01
N ASP A 79 3.38 7.75 -4.89
CA ASP A 79 3.01 6.83 -3.83
C ASP A 79 3.52 5.41 -4.06
N PHE A 80 4.05 5.09 -5.25
CA PHE A 80 4.68 3.80 -5.50
C PHE A 80 6.08 3.71 -4.87
N SER A 81 6.44 2.51 -4.41
CA SER A 81 7.80 2.25 -3.95
C SER A 81 8.81 2.40 -5.09
N CYS A 82 10.04 2.82 -4.76
CA CYS A 82 11.13 2.97 -5.74
C CYS A 82 11.30 1.75 -6.66
N MET A 83 11.36 0.57 -6.07
CA MET A 83 11.50 -0.70 -6.81
C MET A 83 10.40 -0.91 -7.84
N LEU A 84 9.17 -0.48 -7.53
CA LEU A 84 8.05 -0.59 -8.45
C LEU A 84 8.14 0.41 -9.60
N LYS A 85 8.59 1.64 -9.29
CA LYS A 85 8.81 2.67 -10.29
C LYS A 85 9.86 2.22 -11.29
N ASP A 86 10.96 1.63 -10.81
CA ASP A 86 12.03 1.08 -11.66
C ASP A 86 11.48 -0.04 -12.56
N GLN A 87 10.73 -0.99 -12.00
CA GLN A 87 10.09 -2.07 -12.77
C GLN A 87 9.10 -1.56 -13.83
N LEU A 88 8.31 -0.54 -13.50
CA LEU A 88 7.38 0.08 -14.43
C LEU A 88 8.12 0.79 -15.56
N TYR A 89 9.22 1.47 -15.23
CA TYR A 89 10.06 2.14 -16.22
C TYR A 89 10.66 1.11 -17.20
N ASP A 90 11.28 0.06 -16.70
CA ASP A 90 11.85 -1.03 -17.53
C ASP A 90 10.79 -1.65 -18.44
N TYR A 91 9.58 -1.90 -17.90
CA TYR A 91 8.48 -2.47 -18.66
C TYR A 91 8.00 -1.55 -19.80
N VAL A 92 7.90 -0.25 -19.55
CA VAL A 92 7.47 0.73 -20.55
C VAL A 92 8.55 0.96 -21.61
N CYS A 93 9.82 1.00 -21.21
CA CYS A 93 10.94 1.25 -22.10
C CYS A 93 11.41 0.01 -22.87
N GLY A 94 10.95 -1.20 -22.49
CA GLY A 94 11.32 -2.45 -23.17
C GLY A 94 12.79 -2.84 -23.00
N SER A 95 13.48 -2.27 -22.00
CA SER A 95 14.88 -2.51 -21.72
C SER A 95 15.07 -3.75 -20.83
N ASN A 96 15.91 -4.70 -21.26
CA ASN A 96 16.43 -5.79 -20.43
C ASN A 96 17.51 -5.24 -19.47
N THR A 97 17.13 -4.38 -18.55
CA THR A 97 18.10 -3.63 -17.74
C THR A 97 18.48 -4.41 -16.48
N GLN A 98 19.29 -5.46 -16.63
CA GLN A 98 20.11 -5.95 -15.51
C GLN A 98 21.23 -4.96 -15.13
N ASP A 99 21.45 -3.91 -15.94
CA ASP A 99 22.60 -3.01 -15.80
C ASP A 99 22.32 -1.65 -15.12
N PHE A 100 21.09 -1.35 -14.71
CA PHE A 100 20.76 -0.06 -14.06
C PHE A 100 20.39 -0.15 -12.57
N LEU A 101 20.37 -1.36 -11.98
CA LEU A 101 20.08 -1.58 -10.55
C LEU A 101 21.20 -1.16 -9.59
N LYS A 102 22.16 -0.34 -10.05
CA LYS A 102 23.10 0.37 -9.19
C LYS A 102 22.87 1.88 -9.29
N GLY A 103 21.81 2.36 -8.61
CA GLY A 103 21.92 3.65 -7.94
C GLY A 103 21.01 4.80 -8.36
N SER A 104 19.69 4.61 -8.58
CA SER A 104 18.84 5.78 -8.89
C SER A 104 17.78 6.15 -7.83
N CYS A 105 17.58 5.35 -6.78
CA CYS A 105 16.64 5.68 -5.70
C CYS A 105 17.29 5.80 -4.30
N TYR A 106 18.63 5.79 -4.24
CA TYR A 106 19.42 6.15 -3.06
C TYR A 106 20.52 7.11 -3.50
N ASN A 107 20.30 8.40 -3.26
CA ASN A 107 21.26 9.21 -2.52
C ASN A 107 20.66 9.40 -1.13
#